data_AF-A0A257Q0A4-F1
#
_entry.id   AF-A0A257Q0A4-F1
#
_cell.length_a   1.000
_cell.length_b   1.000
_cell.length_c   1.000
_cell.angle_alpha   90.00
_cell.angle_beta   90.00
_cell.angle_gamma   90.00
#
_symmetry.space_group_name_H-M   'P 1'
#
loop_
_entity.id
_entity.type
_entity.pdbx_description
1 polymer ?
#
loop_
_entity_poly.entity_id
_entity_poly.type
_entity_poly.pdbx_seq_one_letter_code
_entity_poly.pdbx_strand_id
1 'polypeptide(L)' 'MSETAILGGGCFWCVEAAYSELKGIEAVQSGYAGGHVPNPSYKQVCTGQTGHAEVVEVKFDPAVIS' A
#
# COMPACT_ATOMS: atom_id res chain seq x y z
N MET A 1 -4.48 18.72 -6.17
CA MET A 1 -3.01 18.61 -6.35
C MET A 1 -2.67 17.30 -5.67
N SER A 2 -2.34 16.24 -6.42
CA SER A 2 -2.38 14.89 -5.83
C SER A 2 -1.18 14.62 -4.91
N GLU A 3 -1.43 14.02 -3.75
CA GLU A 3 -0.42 13.55 -2.80
C GLU A 3 -0.43 12.03 -2.72
N THR A 4 0.67 11.46 -2.19
CA THR A 4 0.85 10.01 -2.06
C THR A 4 1.21 9.66 -0.62
N ALA A 5 0.51 8.65 -0.07
CA ALA A 5 0.82 8.05 1.22
C ALA A 5 1.10 6.55 1.06
N ILE A 6 2.04 6.03 1.87
CA ILE A 6 2.32 4.58 1.97
C ILE A 6 1.84 4.10 3.33
N LEU A 7 0.91 3.16 3.33
CA LEU A 7 0.24 2.70 4.55
C LEU A 7 0.42 1.19 4.73
N GLY A 8 0.94 0.80 5.90
CA GLY A 8 0.99 -0.60 6.34
C GLY A 8 -0.14 -0.86 7.34
N GLY A 9 -1.04 -1.78 7.02
CA GLY A 9 -2.28 -1.99 7.80
C GLY A 9 -2.73 -3.44 7.94
N GLY A 10 -1.85 -4.41 7.66
CA GLY A 10 -2.21 -5.83 7.57
C GLY A 10 -2.40 -6.25 6.11
N CYS A 11 -3.41 -7.09 5.83
CA CYS A 11 -3.63 -7.63 4.48
C CYS A 11 -3.92 -6.51 3.48
N PHE A 12 -3.01 -6.31 2.52
CA PHE A 12 -3.12 -5.23 1.54
C PHE A 12 -4.40 -5.26 0.69
N TRP A 13 -5.04 -6.42 0.48
CA TRP A 13 -6.29 -6.54 -0.27
C TRP A 13 -7.45 -5.90 0.47
N CYS A 14 -7.49 -6.09 1.80
CA CYS A 14 -8.52 -5.48 2.64
C CYS A 14 -8.34 -3.96 2.69
N VAL A 15 -7.08 -3.51 2.80
CA VAL A 15 -6.75 -2.09 2.87
C VAL A 15 -7.02 -1.41 1.52
N GLU A 16 -6.57 -2.00 0.42
CA GLU A 16 -6.79 -1.51 -0.94
C GLU A 16 -8.27 -1.35 -1.25
N ALA A 17 -9.09 -2.37 -0.94
CA ALA A 17 -10.53 -2.31 -1.12
C ALA A 17 -11.16 -1.17 -0.29
N ALA A 18 -10.74 -1.00 0.96
CA ALA A 18 -11.27 0.05 1.83
C ALA A 18 -10.98 1.47 1.32
N TYR A 19 -9.79 1.70 0.74
CA TYR A 19 -9.44 3.02 0.19
C TYR A 19 -10.01 3.26 -1.21
N SER A 20 -10.11 2.24 -2.06
CA SER A 20 -10.53 2.39 -3.45
C SER A 20 -11.96 2.94 -3.61
N GLU A 21 -12.81 2.80 -2.59
CA GLU A 21 -14.18 3.31 -2.59
C GLU A 21 -14.31 4.74 -2.03
N LEU A 22 -13.24 5.31 -1.46
CA LEU A 22 -13.29 6.63 -0.82
C LEU A 22 -13.26 7.76 -1.85
N LYS A 23 -14.12 8.76 -1.64
CA LYS A 23 -14.11 9.97 -2.46
C LYS A 23 -12.80 10.75 -2.23
N GLY A 24 -12.14 11.14 -3.31
CA GLY A 24 -10.87 11.85 -3.27
C GLY A 24 -9.66 10.94 -3.46
N ILE A 25 -9.85 9.61 -3.46
CA ILE A 25 -8.82 8.67 -3.87
C ILE A 25 -8.79 8.60 -5.40
N GLU A 26 -7.59 8.75 -5.96
CA GLU A 26 -7.34 8.68 -7.40
C GLU A 26 -6.83 7.29 -7.81
N ALA A 27 -5.99 6.68 -6.97
CA ALA A 27 -5.44 5.36 -7.19
C ALA A 27 -5.00 4.71 -5.88
N VAL A 28 -5.10 3.38 -5.81
CA VAL A 28 -4.53 2.57 -4.74
C VAL A 28 -3.75 1.42 -5.39
N GLN A 29 -2.57 1.13 -4.87
CA GLN A 29 -1.73 0.05 -5.37
C GLN A 29 -1.15 -0.77 -4.22
N SER A 30 -1.46 -2.07 -4.23
CA SER A 30 -0.86 -3.06 -3.32
C SER A 30 0.63 -3.29 -3.60
N GLY A 31 1.44 -3.34 -2.54
CA GLY A 31 2.90 -3.53 -2.65
C GLY A 31 3.57 -3.99 -1.35
N TYR A 32 4.90 -3.98 -1.37
CA TYR A 32 5.74 -4.40 -0.24
C TYR A 32 6.82 -3.35 0.03
N ALA A 33 7.03 -2.97 1.30
CA ALA A 33 8.02 -1.97 1.67
C ALA A 33 8.69 -2.29 3.03
N GLY A 34 9.81 -1.63 3.30
CA GLY A 34 10.52 -1.70 4.58
C GLY A 34 11.45 -2.91 4.77
N GLY A 35 11.51 -3.83 3.81
CA GLY A 35 12.42 -4.98 3.83
C GLY A 35 13.74 -4.76 3.12
N HIS A 36 14.60 -5.78 3.14
CA HIS A 36 15.97 -5.72 2.64
C HIS A 36 16.20 -6.50 1.33
N VAL A 37 15.23 -7.30 0.88
CA VAL A 37 15.33 -8.04 -0.38
C VAL A 37 14.86 -7.17 -1.54
N PRO A 38 15.68 -6.90 -2.57
CA PRO A 38 15.26 -6.09 -3.72
C PRO A 38 14.27 -6.86 -4.59
N ASN A 39 13.25 -6.17 -5.10
CA ASN A 39 12.21 -6.72 -5.99
C ASN A 39 11.65 -8.08 -5.50
N PRO A 40 11.12 -8.16 -4.27
CA PRO A 40 10.67 -9.42 -3.70
C PRO A 40 9.42 -9.92 -4.43
N SER A 41 9.33 -11.23 -4.65
CA SER A 41 8.07 -11.87 -5.04
C SER A 41 7.16 -12.08 -3.82
N TYR A 42 5.84 -12.20 -4.05
CA TYR A 42 4.88 -12.55 -3.00
C TYR A 42 5.31 -13.78 -2.19
N LYS A 43 5.73 -14.85 -2.87
CA LYS A 43 6.19 -16.08 -2.22
C LYS A 43 7.37 -15.84 -1.27
N GLN A 44 8.31 -14.98 -1.65
CA GLN A 44 9.43 -14.62 -0.78
C GLN A 44 8.94 -13.85 0.45
N VAL A 45 8.04 -12.88 0.28
CA VAL A 45 7.47 -12.12 1.39
C VAL A 45 6.71 -13.03 2.37
N CYS A 46 5.92 -13.98 1.87
CA CYS A 46 5.19 -14.95 2.70
C CYS A 46 6.10 -15.83 3.57
N THR A 47 7.40 -15.94 3.26
CA THR A 47 8.33 -16.66 4.15
C THR A 47 8.63 -15.90 5.45
N GLY A 48 8.33 -14.61 5.51
CA GLY A 48 8.68 -13.71 6.62
C GLY A 48 10.16 -13.30 6.65
N GLN A 49 11.00 -13.82 5.75
CA GLN A 49 12.45 -13.60 5.82
C GLN A 49 12.92 -12.32 5.12
N THR A 50 12.10 -11.71 4.29
CA THR A 50 12.50 -10.52 3.51
C THR A 50 12.46 -9.23 4.31
N GLY A 51 11.79 -9.23 5.47
CA GLY A 51 11.55 -8.05 6.29
C GLY A 51 10.55 -7.05 5.71
N HIS A 52 9.91 -7.37 4.56
CA HIS A 52 8.92 -6.48 3.98
C HIS A 52 7.57 -6.58 4.70
N ALA A 53 6.92 -5.43 4.86
CA ALA A 53 5.51 -5.35 5.24
C ALA A 53 4.63 -5.25 3.99
N GLU A 54 3.43 -5.83 4.06
CA GLU A 54 2.36 -5.51 3.11
C GLU A 54 1.93 -4.06 3.30
N VAL A 55 1.93 -3.30 2.21
CA VAL A 55 1.56 -1.89 2.19
C VAL A 55 0.68 -1.59 0.99
N VAL A 56 -0.03 -0.47 1.06
CA VAL A 56 -0.70 0.14 -0.08
C VAL A 56 -0.13 1.54 -0.33
N GLU A 57 0.12 1.86 -1.59
CA GLU A 57 0.35 3.22 -2.05
C GLU A 57 -1.00 3.86 -2.39
N VAL A 58 -1.34 4.96 -1.73
CA VAL A 58 -2.61 5.67 -1.91
C VAL A 58 -2.30 7.04 -2.51
N LYS A 59 -2.83 7.30 -3.70
CA LYS A 59 -2.79 8.61 -4.35
C LYS A 59 -4.12 9.30 -4.16
N PHE A 60 -4.13 10.51 -3.60
CA PHE A 60 -5.35 11.20 -3.21
C PHE A 60 -5.28 12.73 -3.40
N ASP A 61 -6.45 13.37 -3.45
CA ASP A 61 -6.56 14.83 -3.43
C ASP A 61 -6.72 15.34 -1.98
N PRO A 62 -5.69 16.00 -1.41
CA PRO A 62 -5.70 16.51 -0.03
C PRO A 62 -6.79 17.57 0.21
N ALA A 63 -7.34 18.16 -0.86
CA ALA A 63 -8.49 19.07 -0.75
C ALA A 63 -9.81 18.35 -0.44
N VAL A 64 -9.88 17.03 -0.66
CA VAL A 64 -11.07 16.19 -0.44
C VAL A 64 -10.93 15.31 0.81
N ILE A 65 -9.71 14.82 1.10
CA ILE A 65 -9.43 13.90 2.21
C ILE A 65 -8.04 14.18 2.82
N SER A 66 -7.92 14.19 4.17
CA SER A 66 -6.68 14.52 4.90
C SER A 66 -6.45 13.67 6.15
#